data_AF-A0A0M2V9S4-F1
#
_entry.id   AF-A0A0M2V9S4-F1
#
_cell.length_a   1.000
_cell.length_b   1.000
_cell.length_c   1.000
_cell.angle_alpha   90.00
_cell.angle_beta   90.00
_cell.angle_gamma   90.00
#
_symmetry.space_group_name_H-M   'P 1'
#
loop_
_entity.id
_entity.type
_entity.pdbx_description
1 polymer ?
#
loop_
_entity_poly.entity_id
_entity_poly.type
_entity_poly.pdbx_seq_one_letter_code
_entity_poly.pdbx_strand_id
1 'polypeptide(L)'
;MRAALLLLAGISGNLLANPQDIQIDIMLNFMAQSGQLQQQAECTGLPEQRLRELYRSTLRHCGLDHEDPEHETCVKQRLLTTGVPQERWEQCDQDDNPQDAILAQLDAIYERIGERAPTAAEQAHIDQLLTQMQQQGMQELQQMMNHLSAASAGTEDVITLPIMPDSKMLMHIPGGIGIEIGDNMVHSLPGASFASTKTPAQVLAYYQQQLPAFRLHNFSLGDSTEHALMQHLPAGFHYPEAILSGISIPHIHIQQANSIAEQLLPGARTLFFIYYQPGG
;
A
#
# COMPACT_ATOMS: atom_id res chain seq x y z
N MET A 1 -11.50 -36.59 -51.62
CA MET A 1 -11.48 -35.30 -50.89
C MET A 1 -12.40 -35.43 -49.70
N ARG A 2 -11.84 -35.46 -48.49
CA ARG A 2 -12.56 -35.62 -47.22
C ARG A 2 -12.81 -34.24 -46.63
N ALA A 3 -14.06 -33.87 -46.41
CA ALA A 3 -14.45 -32.71 -45.61
C ALA A 3 -14.86 -33.23 -44.22
N ALA A 4 -14.03 -32.95 -43.22
CA ALA A 4 -14.32 -33.19 -41.81
C ALA A 4 -14.83 -31.86 -41.22
N LEU A 5 -16.10 -31.84 -40.85
CA LEU A 5 -16.74 -30.76 -40.11
C LEU A 5 -16.43 -30.99 -38.62
N LEU A 6 -15.51 -30.20 -38.06
CA LEU A 6 -15.21 -30.18 -36.63
C LEU A 6 -15.95 -28.99 -36.00
N LEU A 7 -17.06 -29.28 -35.32
CA LEU A 7 -17.74 -28.37 -34.41
C LEU A 7 -16.95 -28.31 -33.11
N LEU A 8 -16.16 -27.26 -32.93
CA LEU A 8 -15.65 -26.84 -31.62
C LEU A 8 -16.66 -25.88 -30.99
N ALA A 9 -17.53 -26.41 -30.13
CA ALA A 9 -18.27 -25.62 -29.17
C ALA A 9 -17.29 -25.22 -28.05
N GLY A 10 -16.67 -24.05 -28.19
CA GLY A 10 -15.96 -23.39 -27.09
C GLY A 10 -16.99 -22.73 -26.17
N ILE A 11 -17.23 -23.35 -25.01
CA ILE A 11 -17.98 -22.73 -23.91
C ILE A 11 -17.09 -21.63 -23.33
N SER A 12 -17.32 -20.39 -23.74
CA SER A 12 -16.78 -19.19 -23.10
C SER A 12 -17.53 -18.97 -21.78
N GLY A 13 -17.23 -19.78 -20.78
CA GLY A 13 -17.63 -19.51 -19.40
C GLY A 13 -16.75 -18.39 -18.86
N ASN A 14 -17.18 -17.13 -19.04
CA ASN A 14 -16.66 -16.03 -18.25
C ASN A 14 -17.03 -16.29 -16.79
N LEU A 15 -16.10 -16.89 -16.04
CA LEU A 15 -16.08 -16.91 -14.59
C LEU A 15 -15.99 -15.45 -14.13
N LEU A 16 -17.14 -14.81 -13.92
CA LEU A 16 -17.20 -13.59 -13.13
C LEU A 16 -16.77 -13.99 -11.71
N ALA A 17 -15.53 -13.69 -11.36
CA ALA A 17 -15.05 -13.87 -10.00
C ALA A 17 -15.98 -13.13 -9.04
N ASN A 18 -16.37 -13.78 -7.94
CA ASN A 18 -17.18 -13.15 -6.90
C ASN A 18 -16.41 -11.90 -6.38
N PRO A 19 -17.02 -10.71 -6.30
CA PRO A 19 -16.37 -9.52 -5.77
C PRO A 19 -15.67 -9.73 -4.42
N GLN A 20 -16.24 -10.60 -3.56
CA GLN A 20 -15.62 -10.97 -2.29
C GLN A 20 -14.31 -11.76 -2.46
N ASP A 21 -14.22 -12.63 -3.47
CA ASP A 21 -12.99 -13.39 -3.74
C ASP A 21 -11.82 -12.48 -4.13
N ILE A 22 -12.13 -11.42 -4.88
CA ILE A 22 -11.15 -10.41 -5.27
C ILE A 22 -10.65 -9.65 -4.05
N GLN A 23 -11.54 -9.23 -3.14
CA GLN A 23 -11.16 -8.54 -1.91
C GLN A 23 -10.31 -9.43 -0.98
N ILE A 24 -10.70 -10.69 -0.81
CA ILE A 24 -9.92 -11.67 -0.04
C ILE A 24 -8.53 -11.84 -0.66
N ASP A 25 -8.44 -11.97 -1.98
CA ASP A 25 -7.15 -12.13 -2.66
C ASP A 25 -6.26 -10.89 -2.55
N ILE A 26 -6.84 -9.68 -2.59
CA ILE A 26 -6.11 -8.43 -2.33
C ILE A 26 -5.55 -8.44 -0.90
N MET A 27 -6.38 -8.75 0.10
CA MET A 27 -5.96 -8.76 1.50
C MET A 27 -4.85 -9.80 1.74
N LEU A 28 -4.99 -11.00 1.19
CA LEU A 28 -3.96 -12.05 1.30
C LEU A 28 -2.68 -11.73 0.55
N ASN A 29 -2.77 -11.04 -0.60
CA ASN A 29 -1.60 -10.54 -1.29
C ASN A 29 -0.90 -9.47 -0.46
N PHE A 30 -1.65 -8.58 0.17
CA PHE A 30 -1.09 -7.58 1.07
C PHE A 30 -0.39 -8.23 2.26
N MET A 31 -1.03 -9.19 2.94
CA MET A 31 -0.41 -9.94 4.04
C MET A 31 0.84 -10.73 3.61
N ALA A 32 0.88 -11.24 2.37
CA ALA A 32 2.07 -11.89 1.83
C ALA A 32 3.19 -10.87 1.57
N GLN A 33 2.87 -9.73 0.96
CA GLN A 33 3.82 -8.68 0.63
C GLN A 33 4.36 -7.95 1.86
N SER A 34 3.56 -7.81 2.91
CA SER A 34 3.99 -7.24 4.19
C SER A 34 4.86 -8.18 5.02
N GLY A 35 4.98 -9.46 4.62
CA GLY A 35 5.68 -10.50 5.39
C GLY A 35 4.85 -11.09 6.52
N GLN A 36 3.63 -10.60 6.78
CA GLN A 36 2.76 -11.07 7.85
C GLN A 36 2.41 -12.56 7.70
N LEU A 37 2.12 -13.04 6.47
CA LEU A 37 1.87 -14.46 6.23
C LEU A 37 3.11 -15.32 6.50
N GLN A 38 4.31 -14.84 6.20
CA GLN A 38 5.55 -15.54 6.47
C GLN A 38 5.80 -15.63 7.99
N GLN A 39 5.62 -14.53 8.72
CA GLN A 39 5.76 -14.51 10.17
C GLN A 39 4.77 -15.48 10.85
N GLN A 40 3.51 -15.49 10.41
CA GLN A 40 2.52 -16.45 10.91
C GLN A 40 2.85 -17.90 10.52
N ALA A 41 3.45 -18.13 9.34
CA ALA A 41 3.93 -19.44 8.92
C ALA A 41 5.04 -19.96 9.84
N GLU A 42 6.04 -19.12 10.12
CA GLU A 42 7.15 -19.45 11.02
C GLU A 42 6.65 -19.68 12.45
N CYS A 43 5.72 -18.84 12.93
CA CYS A 43 5.17 -18.98 14.26
C CYS A 43 4.32 -20.25 14.41
N THR A 44 3.38 -20.50 13.50
CA THR A 44 2.48 -21.66 13.59
C THR A 44 3.12 -22.98 13.14
N GLY A 45 4.24 -22.92 12.42
CA GLY A 45 4.90 -24.07 11.81
C GLY A 45 4.20 -24.60 10.55
N LEU A 46 3.24 -23.86 10.00
CA LEU A 46 2.56 -24.20 8.76
C LEU A 46 3.28 -23.59 7.55
N PRO A 47 3.31 -24.26 6.38
CA PRO A 47 3.79 -23.63 5.15
C PRO A 47 2.94 -22.40 4.78
N GLU A 48 3.57 -21.32 4.30
CA GLU A 48 2.89 -20.07 3.94
C GLU A 48 1.73 -20.28 2.95
N GLN A 49 1.95 -21.11 1.92
CA GLN A 49 0.90 -21.45 0.95
C GLN A 49 -0.32 -22.10 1.62
N ARG A 50 -0.08 -22.94 2.64
CA ARG A 50 -1.15 -23.60 3.39
C ARG A 50 -1.92 -22.61 4.25
N LEU A 51 -1.23 -21.67 4.87
CA LEU A 51 -1.84 -20.56 5.62
C LEU A 51 -2.68 -19.67 4.72
N ARG A 52 -2.17 -19.33 3.54
CA ARG A 52 -2.91 -18.51 2.57
C ARG A 52 -4.21 -19.17 2.12
N GLU A 53 -4.17 -20.48 1.82
CA GLU A 53 -5.38 -21.25 1.47
C GLU A 53 -6.37 -21.31 2.64
N LEU A 54 -5.85 -21.47 3.86
CA LEU A 54 -6.65 -21.49 5.08
C LEU A 54 -7.37 -20.16 5.28
N TYR A 55 -6.64 -19.04 5.28
CA TYR A 55 -7.26 -17.71 5.42
C TYR A 55 -8.28 -17.45 4.31
N ARG A 56 -7.95 -17.79 3.06
CA ARG A 56 -8.91 -17.66 1.95
C ARG A 56 -10.20 -18.43 2.23
N SER A 57 -10.09 -19.68 2.67
CA SER A 57 -11.26 -20.49 3.00
C SER A 57 -12.02 -19.96 4.21
N THR A 58 -11.33 -19.47 5.23
CA THR A 58 -11.92 -18.94 6.46
C THR A 58 -12.68 -17.65 6.18
N LEU A 59 -12.08 -16.70 5.47
CA LEU A 59 -12.69 -15.42 5.12
C LEU A 59 -13.87 -15.58 4.17
N ARG A 60 -13.80 -16.53 3.22
CA ARG A 60 -14.96 -16.91 2.40
C ARG A 60 -16.14 -17.42 3.22
N HIS A 61 -15.86 -18.05 4.35
CA HIS A 61 -16.89 -18.64 5.20
C HIS A 61 -17.44 -17.65 6.22
N CYS A 62 -16.57 -16.86 6.84
CA CYS A 62 -16.90 -15.93 7.92
C CYS A 62 -17.25 -14.53 7.42
N GLY A 63 -17.10 -14.23 6.12
CA GLY A 63 -17.27 -12.90 5.56
C GLY A 63 -16.04 -12.00 5.76
N LEU A 64 -16.20 -10.70 5.53
CA LEU A 64 -15.16 -9.67 5.69
C LEU A 64 -15.61 -8.54 6.65
N ASP A 65 -16.73 -8.72 7.35
CA ASP A 65 -17.29 -7.70 8.22
C ASP A 65 -16.60 -7.73 9.59
N HIS A 66 -15.60 -6.87 9.77
CA HIS A 66 -14.82 -6.81 11.01
C HIS A 66 -15.56 -6.12 12.17
N GLU A 67 -16.73 -5.50 11.92
CA GLU A 67 -17.53 -4.85 12.96
C GLU A 67 -18.48 -5.85 13.65
N ASP A 68 -18.66 -7.04 13.07
CA ASP A 68 -19.48 -8.11 13.64
C ASP A 68 -18.66 -8.95 14.66
N PRO A 69 -19.00 -8.95 15.97
CA PRO A 69 -18.34 -9.81 16.94
C PRO A 69 -18.49 -11.31 16.64
N GLU A 70 -19.49 -11.72 15.85
CA GLU A 70 -19.61 -13.10 15.36
C GLU A 70 -18.55 -13.44 14.31
N HIS A 71 -18.06 -12.45 13.55
CA HIS A 71 -17.00 -12.64 12.56
C HIS A 71 -15.69 -13.07 13.20
N GLU A 72 -15.23 -12.36 14.24
CA GLU A 72 -13.99 -12.71 14.95
C GLU A 72 -14.06 -14.11 15.56
N THR A 73 -15.21 -14.44 16.17
CA THR A 73 -15.47 -15.75 16.74
C THR A 73 -15.43 -16.85 15.67
N CYS A 74 -16.05 -16.60 14.51
CA CYS A 74 -16.04 -17.52 13.37
C CYS A 74 -14.62 -17.77 12.86
N VAL A 75 -13.84 -16.70 12.65
CA VAL A 75 -12.46 -16.78 12.16
C VAL A 75 -11.62 -17.62 13.12
N LYS A 76 -11.65 -17.29 14.43
CA LYS A 76 -10.91 -18.04 15.46
C LYS A 76 -11.27 -19.52 15.46
N GLN A 77 -12.55 -19.87 15.49
CA GLN A 77 -12.98 -21.27 15.49
C GLN A 77 -12.51 -22.04 14.24
N ARG A 78 -12.55 -21.39 13.06
CA ARG A 78 -12.07 -21.98 11.80
C ARG A 78 -10.56 -22.20 11.83
N LEU A 79 -9.78 -21.24 12.31
CA LEU A 79 -8.33 -21.37 12.40
C LEU A 79 -7.89 -22.50 13.35
N LEU A 80 -8.66 -22.78 14.41
CA LEU A 80 -8.40 -23.90 15.32
C LEU A 80 -8.59 -25.29 14.66
N THR A 81 -9.29 -25.38 13.52
CA THR A 81 -9.43 -26.65 12.77
C THR A 81 -8.16 -27.07 12.01
N THR A 82 -7.10 -26.25 12.06
CA THR A 82 -5.82 -26.51 11.40
C THR A 82 -4.96 -27.59 12.05
N GLY A 83 -5.26 -27.96 13.29
CA GLY A 83 -4.40 -28.83 14.10
C GLY A 83 -3.23 -28.11 14.78
N VAL A 84 -3.12 -26.79 14.63
CA VAL A 84 -2.23 -25.95 15.44
C VAL A 84 -2.94 -25.67 16.78
N PRO A 85 -2.27 -25.90 17.94
CA PRO A 85 -2.86 -25.65 19.25
C PRO A 85 -3.32 -24.20 19.42
N GLN A 86 -4.40 -23.98 20.17
CA GLN A 86 -4.95 -22.65 20.42
C GLN A 86 -3.91 -21.72 21.07
N GLU A 87 -3.16 -22.23 22.05
CA GLU A 87 -2.13 -21.46 22.75
C GLU A 87 -1.03 -20.99 21.78
N ARG A 88 -0.77 -21.77 20.72
CA ARG A 88 0.19 -21.38 19.70
C ARG A 88 -0.35 -20.27 18.82
N TRP A 89 -1.62 -20.34 18.43
CA TRP A 89 -2.28 -19.22 17.72
C TRP A 89 -2.28 -17.96 18.58
N GLU A 90 -2.65 -18.05 19.86
CA GLU A 90 -2.65 -16.91 20.78
C GLU A 90 -1.25 -16.29 20.95
N GLN A 91 -0.19 -17.10 20.94
CA GLN A 91 1.19 -16.58 20.93
C GLN A 91 1.58 -15.90 19.62
N CYS A 92 1.00 -16.31 18.49
CA CYS A 92 1.24 -15.67 17.19
C CYS A 92 0.38 -14.42 16.99
N ASP A 93 -0.75 -14.33 17.69
CA ASP A 93 -1.69 -13.19 17.71
C ASP A 93 -1.35 -12.17 18.81
N GLN A 94 -0.51 -12.57 19.78
CA GLN A 94 0.20 -11.64 20.64
C GLN A 94 1.16 -10.87 19.75
N ASP A 95 0.62 -9.81 19.16
CA ASP A 95 1.39 -8.67 18.73
C ASP A 95 2.20 -8.22 19.96
N ASP A 96 3.43 -8.71 20.07
CA ASP A 96 4.50 -8.00 20.75
C ASP A 96 4.79 -6.73 19.95
N ASN A 97 3.75 -5.92 19.70
CA ASN A 97 3.87 -4.62 19.09
C ASN A 97 4.60 -3.78 20.13
N PRO A 98 5.86 -3.39 19.88
CA PRO A 98 6.61 -2.69 20.90
C PRO A 98 5.98 -1.31 21.22
N GLN A 99 5.05 -0.82 20.38
CA GLN A 99 4.20 0.33 20.68
C GLN A 99 3.26 0.08 21.86
N ASP A 100 2.67 -1.12 21.98
CA ASP A 100 1.74 -1.45 23.08
C ASP A 100 2.44 -1.43 24.44
N ALA A 101 3.71 -1.85 24.47
CA ALA A 101 4.55 -1.75 25.66
C ALA A 101 4.86 -0.29 26.05
N ILE A 102 4.96 0.63 25.08
CA ILE A 102 5.14 2.07 25.33
C ILE A 102 3.83 2.69 25.81
N LEU A 103 2.70 2.33 25.19
CA LEU A 103 1.36 2.80 25.58
C LEU A 103 1.00 2.37 27.01
N ALA A 104 1.25 1.11 27.37
CA ALA A 104 1.06 0.63 28.73
C ALA A 104 1.90 1.40 29.77
N GLN A 105 3.12 1.81 29.40
CA GLN A 105 3.97 2.65 30.26
C GLN A 105 3.44 4.08 30.39
N LEU A 106 2.93 4.66 29.31
CA LEU A 106 2.27 5.97 29.33
C LEU A 106 1.03 5.93 30.23
N ASP A 107 0.18 4.91 30.08
CA ASP A 107 -1.02 4.72 30.90
C ASP A 107 -0.67 4.60 32.39
N ALA A 108 0.33 3.78 32.73
CA ALA A 108 0.79 3.65 34.12
C ALA A 108 1.32 4.97 34.70
N ILE A 109 1.95 5.83 33.88
CA ILE A 109 2.38 7.16 34.30
C ILE A 109 1.17 8.07 34.51
N TYR A 110 0.20 8.06 33.60
CA TYR A 110 -1.02 8.86 33.72
C TYR A 110 -1.88 8.44 34.91
N GLU A 111 -2.03 7.15 35.19
CA GLU A 111 -2.70 6.66 36.39
C GLU A 111 -2.01 7.13 37.68
N ARG A 112 -0.67 7.11 37.71
CA ARG A 112 0.12 7.59 38.86
C ARG A 112 0.04 9.11 39.02
N ILE A 113 -0.14 9.85 37.92
CA ILE A 113 -0.39 11.29 37.95
C ILE A 113 -1.80 11.55 38.46
N GLY A 114 -2.81 10.82 38.00
CA GLY A 114 -4.20 11.08 38.35
C GLY A 114 -4.63 12.48 37.91
N GLU A 115 -5.29 13.23 38.80
CA GLU A 115 -5.81 14.57 38.49
C GLU A 115 -4.82 15.73 38.74
N ARG A 116 -3.64 15.46 39.30
CA ARG A 116 -2.63 16.52 39.54
C ARG A 116 -1.84 16.84 38.27
N ALA A 117 -1.15 17.98 38.27
CA ALA A 117 -0.16 18.26 37.25
C ALA A 117 1.04 17.28 37.34
N PRO A 118 1.63 16.89 36.19
CA PRO A 118 2.86 16.12 36.17
C PRO A 118 4.01 16.90 36.80
N THR A 119 4.86 16.20 37.55
CA THR A 119 6.14 16.75 37.99
C THR A 119 7.12 16.88 36.81
N ALA A 120 8.17 17.69 36.96
CA ALA A 120 9.19 17.83 35.91
C ALA A 120 9.84 16.49 35.51
N ALA A 121 10.02 15.57 36.46
CA ALA A 121 10.57 14.24 36.19
C ALA A 121 9.58 13.35 35.41
N GLU A 122 8.28 13.46 35.70
CA GLU A 122 7.24 12.74 34.95
C GLU A 122 7.07 13.28 33.55
N GLN A 123 7.10 14.61 33.39
CA GLN A 123 7.05 15.23 32.06
C GLN A 123 8.24 14.79 31.21
N ALA A 124 9.46 14.80 31.76
CA ALA A 124 10.64 14.33 31.04
C ALA A 124 10.53 12.85 30.64
N HIS A 125 9.91 12.01 31.48
CA HIS A 125 9.70 10.60 31.17
C HIS A 125 8.65 10.40 30.06
N ILE A 126 7.55 11.15 30.09
CA ILE A 126 6.54 11.16 29.02
C ILE A 126 7.18 11.58 27.70
N ASP A 127 7.94 12.68 27.69
CA ASP A 127 8.61 13.18 26.49
C ASP A 127 9.59 12.15 25.90
N GLN A 128 10.29 11.41 26.76
CA GLN A 128 11.17 10.32 26.35
C GLN A 128 10.39 9.17 25.69
N LEU A 129 9.29 8.72 26.29
CA LEU A 129 8.44 7.66 25.74
C LEU A 129 7.83 8.07 24.39
N LEU A 130 7.36 9.32 24.27
CA LEU A 130 6.85 9.87 23.01
C LEU A 130 7.94 9.92 21.93
N THR A 131 9.16 10.32 22.29
CA THR A 131 10.32 10.31 21.38
C THR A 131 10.64 8.89 20.90
N GLN A 132 10.62 7.92 21.81
CA GLN A 132 10.87 6.51 21.49
C GLN A 132 9.79 5.97 20.54
N MET A 133 8.52 6.26 20.82
CA MET A 133 7.40 5.88 19.96
C MET A 133 7.54 6.46 18.55
N GLN A 134 7.90 7.74 18.45
CA GLN A 134 8.15 8.39 17.15
C GLN A 134 9.32 7.73 16.39
N GLN A 135 10.42 7.43 17.08
CA GLN A 135 11.57 6.77 16.47
C GLN A 135 11.22 5.36 15.97
N GLN A 136 10.45 4.61 16.75
CA GLN A 136 10.01 3.27 16.39
C GLN A 136 9.08 3.31 15.18
N GLY A 137 8.07 4.19 15.17
CA GLY A 137 7.18 4.35 14.02
C GLY A 137 7.93 4.72 12.74
N MET A 138 9.00 5.54 12.84
CA MET A 138 9.88 5.82 11.70
C MET A 138 10.68 4.60 11.24
N GLN A 139 11.13 3.73 12.15
CA GLN A 139 11.84 2.50 11.81
C GLN A 139 10.92 1.48 11.14
N GLU A 140 9.70 1.30 11.64
CA GLU A 140 8.67 0.45 11.04
C GLU A 140 8.31 0.93 9.64
N LEU A 141 8.06 2.24 9.49
CA LEU A 141 7.84 2.86 8.18
C LEU A 141 9.02 2.60 7.24
N GLN A 142 10.26 2.73 7.72
CA GLN A 142 11.44 2.45 6.92
C GLN A 142 11.53 0.99 6.49
N GLN A 143 11.24 0.04 7.40
CA GLN A 143 11.24 -1.38 7.08
C GLN A 143 10.16 -1.74 6.06
N MET A 144 8.95 -1.19 6.23
CA MET A 144 7.87 -1.35 5.27
C MET A 144 8.25 -0.78 3.90
N MET A 145 8.84 0.42 3.85
CA MET A 145 9.32 1.01 2.59
C MET A 145 10.43 0.17 1.93
N ASN A 146 11.34 -0.41 2.72
CA ASN A 146 12.36 -1.32 2.19
C ASN A 146 11.75 -2.58 1.60
N HIS A 147 10.73 -3.16 2.24
CA HIS A 147 10.00 -4.34 1.74
C HIS A 147 9.25 -4.01 0.46
N LEU A 148 8.51 -2.90 0.43
CA LEU A 148 7.80 -2.44 -0.76
C LEU A 148 8.78 -2.18 -1.91
N SER A 149 9.92 -1.55 -1.63
CA SER A 149 10.97 -1.32 -2.63
C SER A 149 11.55 -2.63 -3.18
N ALA A 150 11.84 -3.60 -2.32
CA ALA A 150 12.33 -4.91 -2.71
C ALA A 150 11.30 -5.68 -3.55
N ALA A 151 10.02 -5.67 -3.15
CA ALA A 151 8.92 -6.29 -3.87
C ALA A 151 8.68 -5.65 -5.26
N SER A 152 9.07 -4.39 -5.41
CA SER A 152 8.94 -3.65 -6.66
C SER A 152 10.09 -3.92 -7.64
N ALA A 153 11.22 -4.46 -7.20
CA ALA A 153 12.38 -4.67 -8.06
C ALA A 153 12.03 -5.61 -9.23
N GLY A 154 12.30 -5.18 -10.47
CA GLY A 154 12.02 -5.97 -11.68
C GLY A 154 10.62 -5.74 -12.27
N THR A 155 9.83 -4.83 -11.72
CA THR A 155 8.52 -4.44 -12.28
C THR A 155 8.61 -3.28 -13.28
N GLU A 156 9.80 -2.77 -13.58
CA GLU A 156 9.98 -1.63 -14.48
C GLU A 156 9.44 -1.92 -15.89
N ASP A 157 9.55 -3.16 -16.34
CA ASP A 157 9.13 -3.60 -17.68
C ASP A 157 7.61 -3.52 -17.90
N VAL A 158 6.81 -3.45 -16.81
CA VAL A 158 5.35 -3.31 -16.93
C VAL A 158 4.89 -1.85 -17.03
N ILE A 159 5.79 -0.89 -16.80
CA ILE A 159 5.48 0.54 -16.83
C ILE A 159 5.41 1.00 -18.30
N THR A 160 4.21 1.36 -18.76
CA THR A 160 3.98 1.71 -20.17
C THR A 160 4.34 3.15 -20.53
N LEU A 161 4.56 4.01 -19.53
CA LEU A 161 5.01 5.38 -19.73
C LEU A 161 6.55 5.47 -19.69
N PRO A 162 7.16 6.43 -20.42
CA PRO A 162 8.61 6.62 -20.42
C PRO A 162 9.16 6.81 -19.01
N ILE A 163 10.24 6.12 -18.67
CA ILE A 163 10.93 6.28 -17.38
C ILE A 163 12.12 7.22 -17.57
N MET A 164 12.23 8.22 -16.72
CA MET A 164 13.36 9.14 -16.74
C MET A 164 14.70 8.41 -16.55
N PRO A 165 15.70 8.63 -17.42
CA PRO A 165 17.03 8.05 -17.26
C PRO A 165 17.69 8.41 -15.92
N ASP A 166 18.50 7.48 -15.41
CA ASP A 166 19.23 7.62 -14.14
C ASP A 166 18.33 7.87 -12.91
N SER A 167 17.04 7.53 -13.00
CA SER A 167 16.15 7.52 -11.85
C SER A 167 16.17 6.15 -11.17
N LYS A 168 15.91 6.16 -9.86
CA LYS A 168 15.78 4.94 -9.04
C LYS A 168 14.31 4.74 -8.72
N MET A 169 13.74 3.61 -9.13
CA MET A 169 12.41 3.22 -8.68
C MET A 169 12.44 2.96 -7.18
N LEU A 170 11.50 3.57 -6.47
CA LEU A 170 11.37 3.42 -5.02
C LEU A 170 10.28 2.41 -4.68
N MET A 171 9.13 2.49 -5.37
CA MET A 171 7.97 1.66 -5.09
C MET A 171 7.11 1.51 -6.34
N HIS A 172 6.54 0.33 -6.53
CA HIS A 172 5.51 0.02 -7.49
C HIS A 172 4.20 -0.21 -6.73
N ILE A 173 3.14 0.45 -7.21
CA ILE A 173 1.82 0.43 -6.60
C ILE A 173 0.92 -0.37 -7.53
N PRO A 174 0.33 -1.49 -7.08
CA PRO A 174 -0.62 -2.23 -7.89
C PRO A 174 -1.85 -1.36 -8.18
N GLY A 175 -2.37 -1.49 -9.40
CA GLY A 175 -3.63 -0.84 -9.78
C GLY A 175 -4.85 -1.59 -9.25
N GLY A 176 -6.02 -1.03 -9.53
CA GLY A 176 -7.31 -1.66 -9.24
C GLY A 176 -7.82 -1.45 -7.82
N ILE A 177 -7.12 -0.67 -6.99
CA ILE A 177 -7.59 -0.30 -5.66
C ILE A 177 -8.85 0.56 -5.84
N GLY A 178 -9.99 0.04 -5.41
CA GLY A 178 -11.26 0.76 -5.43
C GLY A 178 -11.30 1.78 -4.29
N ILE A 179 -11.50 3.04 -4.62
CA ILE A 179 -11.70 4.13 -3.67
C ILE A 179 -13.13 4.65 -3.87
N GLU A 180 -13.90 4.65 -2.79
CA GLU A 180 -15.24 5.22 -2.76
C GLU A 180 -15.17 6.74 -2.59
N ILE A 181 -15.76 7.49 -3.53
CA ILE A 181 -15.82 8.95 -3.55
C ILE A 181 -17.28 9.37 -3.72
N GLY A 182 -17.94 9.70 -2.61
CA GLY A 182 -19.39 9.88 -2.60
C GLY A 182 -20.06 8.57 -3.02
N ASP A 183 -20.98 8.63 -3.99
CA ASP A 183 -21.70 7.45 -4.49
C ASP A 183 -20.94 6.69 -5.61
N ASN A 184 -19.69 7.06 -5.90
CA ASN A 184 -18.92 6.49 -7.01
C ASN A 184 -17.71 5.68 -6.53
N MET A 185 -17.49 4.52 -7.16
CA MET A 185 -16.27 3.74 -7.00
C MET A 185 -15.27 4.13 -8.09
N VAL A 186 -14.08 4.57 -7.69
CA VAL A 186 -12.97 4.91 -8.61
C VAL A 186 -11.85 3.90 -8.43
N HIS A 187 -11.40 3.27 -9.51
CA HIS A 187 -10.27 2.34 -9.46
C HIS A 187 -8.97 3.07 -9.76
N SER A 188 -7.97 2.90 -8.89
CA SER A 188 -6.64 3.44 -9.13
C SER A 188 -5.97 2.77 -10.34
N LEU A 189 -5.19 3.56 -11.08
CA LEU A 189 -4.22 3.00 -12.01
C LEU A 189 -3.03 2.40 -11.24
N PRO A 190 -2.34 1.41 -11.83
CA PRO A 190 -1.02 1.06 -11.33
C PRO A 190 -0.10 2.28 -11.38
N GLY A 191 0.74 2.39 -10.37
CA GLY A 191 1.64 3.50 -10.15
C GLY A 191 3.06 3.04 -9.92
N ALA A 192 4.03 3.91 -10.11
CA ALA A 192 5.40 3.70 -9.68
C ALA A 192 6.03 5.03 -9.26
N SER A 193 6.74 5.04 -8.14
CA SER A 193 7.45 6.19 -7.63
C SER A 193 8.95 6.06 -7.89
N PHE A 194 9.60 7.20 -8.12
CA PHE A 194 10.99 7.27 -8.50
C PHE A 194 11.67 8.47 -7.83
N ALA A 195 12.94 8.30 -7.47
CA ALA A 195 13.84 9.40 -7.11
C ALA A 195 14.79 9.71 -8.27
N SER A 196 15.15 10.99 -8.42
CA SER A 196 16.21 11.42 -9.35
C SER A 196 17.08 12.51 -8.72
N THR A 197 18.36 12.52 -9.09
CA THR A 197 19.31 13.60 -8.76
C THR A 197 19.12 14.86 -9.60
N LYS A 198 18.27 14.79 -10.65
CA LYS A 198 17.85 15.95 -11.44
C LYS A 198 16.85 16.81 -10.69
N THR A 199 16.76 18.09 -11.04
CA THR A 199 15.77 19.03 -10.44
C THR A 199 14.36 18.79 -10.98
N PRO A 200 13.30 19.22 -10.25
CA PRO A 200 11.93 19.07 -10.75
C PRO A 200 11.71 19.68 -12.13
N ALA A 201 12.35 20.83 -12.41
CA ALA A 201 12.30 21.46 -13.73
C ALA A 201 12.93 20.61 -14.84
N GLN A 202 14.03 19.90 -14.56
CA GLN A 202 14.67 18.99 -15.51
C GLN A 202 13.83 17.73 -15.75
N VAL A 203 13.25 17.17 -14.69
CA VAL A 203 12.32 16.03 -14.78
C VAL A 203 11.08 16.42 -15.59
N LEU A 204 10.49 17.58 -15.30
CA LEU A 204 9.35 18.12 -16.03
C LEU A 204 9.65 18.30 -17.52
N ALA A 205 10.79 18.91 -17.86
CA ALA A 205 11.19 19.11 -19.25
C ALA A 205 11.34 17.79 -20.02
N TYR A 206 11.92 16.76 -19.39
CA TYR A 206 12.01 15.41 -19.96
C TYR A 206 10.62 14.87 -20.31
N TYR A 207 9.68 14.88 -19.36
CA TYR A 207 8.34 14.33 -19.59
C TYR A 207 7.51 15.14 -20.58
N GLN A 208 7.64 16.47 -20.60
CA GLN A 208 6.98 17.30 -21.61
C GLN A 208 7.44 16.97 -23.04
N GLN A 209 8.72 16.61 -23.21
CA GLN A 209 9.25 16.18 -24.50
C GLN A 209 8.75 14.78 -24.90
N GLN A 210 8.72 13.85 -23.96
CA GLN A 210 8.32 12.46 -24.22
C GLN A 210 6.80 12.28 -24.37
N LEU A 211 6.02 13.14 -23.72
CA LEU A 211 4.56 13.04 -23.62
C LEU A 211 3.87 14.33 -24.14
N PRO A 212 3.99 14.66 -25.44
CA PRO A 212 3.47 15.93 -25.99
C PRO A 212 1.93 16.05 -25.94
N ALA A 213 1.22 14.92 -25.78
CA ALA A 213 -0.22 14.90 -25.60
C ALA A 213 -0.65 15.26 -24.16
N PHE A 214 0.24 15.13 -23.18
CA PHE A 214 -0.07 15.42 -21.78
C PHE A 214 -0.12 16.93 -21.55
N ARG A 215 -0.95 17.36 -20.60
CA ARG A 215 -1.14 18.76 -20.21
C ARG A 215 -0.57 19.00 -18.82
N LEU A 216 0.10 20.14 -18.66
CA LEU A 216 0.70 20.56 -17.39
C LEU A 216 -0.34 21.22 -16.49
N HIS A 217 -0.37 20.77 -15.24
CA HIS A 217 -1.13 21.31 -14.14
C HIS A 217 -0.17 21.64 -13.01
N ASN A 218 -0.19 22.90 -12.59
CA ASN A 218 0.58 23.36 -11.45
C ASN A 218 -0.36 23.56 -10.29
N PHE A 219 0.03 23.09 -9.12
CA PHE A 219 -0.69 23.31 -7.87
C PHE A 219 0.30 23.48 -6.73
N SER A 220 -0.19 24.08 -5.65
CA SER A 220 0.60 24.30 -4.45
C SER A 220 0.02 23.47 -3.32
N LEU A 221 0.87 22.68 -2.69
CA LEU A 221 0.59 21.99 -1.43
C LEU A 221 1.50 22.61 -0.37
N GLY A 222 0.93 23.50 0.44
CA GLY A 222 1.71 24.35 1.33
C GLY A 222 2.64 25.30 0.56
N ASP A 223 3.92 25.30 0.92
CA ASP A 223 4.94 26.18 0.35
C ASP A 223 5.62 25.61 -0.92
N SER A 224 5.35 24.35 -1.27
CA SER A 224 5.91 23.71 -2.46
C SER A 224 4.98 23.83 -3.66
N THR A 225 5.56 24.21 -4.81
CA THR A 225 4.90 24.07 -6.12
C THR A 225 5.17 22.67 -6.65
N GLU A 226 4.10 21.99 -7.04
CA GLU A 226 4.12 20.66 -7.62
C GLU A 226 3.59 20.70 -9.05
N HIS A 227 3.98 19.69 -9.84
CA HIS A 227 3.63 19.60 -11.25
C HIS A 227 2.96 18.26 -11.52
N ALA A 228 1.82 18.27 -12.19
CA ALA A 228 1.20 17.08 -12.77
C ALA A 228 1.12 17.22 -14.29
N LEU A 229 1.64 16.24 -15.02
CA LEU A 229 1.39 16.08 -16.46
C LEU A 229 0.32 15.01 -16.63
N MET A 230 -0.81 15.32 -17.28
CA MET A 230 -1.95 14.40 -17.39
C MET A 230 -2.40 14.21 -18.84
N GLN A 231 -2.76 12.98 -19.24
CA GLN A 231 -3.07 12.65 -20.65
C GLN A 231 -4.41 13.23 -21.13
N HIS A 232 -5.49 12.99 -20.37
CA HIS A 232 -6.85 13.41 -20.71
C HIS A 232 -7.55 13.90 -19.45
N LEU A 233 -8.05 15.14 -19.48
CA LEU A 233 -8.81 15.70 -18.36
C LEU A 233 -10.30 15.83 -18.69
N PRO A 234 -11.18 15.44 -17.77
CA PRO A 234 -12.58 15.81 -17.84
C PRO A 234 -12.74 17.33 -17.93
N ALA A 235 -13.80 17.79 -18.62
CA ALA A 235 -14.15 19.20 -18.64
C ALA A 235 -14.42 19.69 -17.21
N GLY A 236 -13.79 20.80 -16.80
CA GLY A 236 -13.92 21.35 -15.45
C GLY A 236 -13.08 20.64 -14.39
N PHE A 237 -12.12 19.78 -14.77
CA PHE A 237 -11.24 19.13 -13.82
C PHE A 237 -10.28 20.14 -13.16
N HIS A 238 -10.37 20.26 -11.83
CA HIS A 238 -9.48 21.05 -10.99
C HIS A 238 -8.70 20.12 -10.06
N TYR A 239 -7.39 19.98 -10.30
CA TYR A 239 -6.56 18.96 -9.63
C TYR A 239 -6.65 18.99 -8.10
N PRO A 240 -6.57 20.14 -7.40
CA PRO A 240 -6.66 20.16 -5.94
C PRO A 240 -8.00 19.64 -5.40
N GLU A 241 -9.08 19.82 -6.15
CA GLU A 241 -10.44 19.43 -5.77
C GLU A 241 -10.79 17.99 -6.20
N ALA A 242 -10.04 17.46 -7.17
CA ALA A 242 -10.30 16.18 -7.82
C ALA A 242 -9.11 15.20 -7.74
N ILE A 243 -8.25 15.36 -6.73
CA ILE A 243 -7.01 14.57 -6.59
C ILE A 243 -7.29 13.06 -6.57
N LEU A 244 -8.34 12.63 -5.88
CA LEU A 244 -8.76 11.23 -5.80
C LEU A 244 -9.31 10.70 -7.14
N SER A 245 -9.88 11.56 -7.98
CA SER A 245 -10.27 11.17 -9.35
C SER A 245 -9.08 11.20 -10.31
N GLY A 246 -7.99 11.89 -9.95
CA GLY A 246 -6.76 11.95 -10.73
C GLY A 246 -6.01 10.62 -10.79
N ILE A 247 -6.11 9.78 -9.76
CA ILE A 247 -5.42 8.49 -9.67
C ILE A 247 -5.91 7.46 -10.71
N SER A 248 -7.10 7.67 -11.29
CA SER A 248 -7.64 6.85 -12.37
C SER A 248 -7.25 7.34 -13.77
N ILE A 249 -6.48 8.43 -13.87
CA ILE A 249 -6.07 9.06 -15.12
C ILE A 249 -4.55 8.89 -15.28
N PRO A 250 -4.02 8.50 -16.45
CA PRO A 250 -2.58 8.40 -16.64
C PRO A 250 -1.91 9.77 -16.44
N HIS A 251 -0.96 9.84 -15.52
CA HIS A 251 -0.28 11.09 -15.19
C HIS A 251 1.11 10.88 -14.59
N ILE A 252 1.92 11.93 -14.69
CA ILE A 252 3.21 12.07 -14.00
C ILE A 252 3.07 13.17 -12.96
N HIS A 253 3.26 12.83 -11.69
CA HIS A 253 3.30 13.81 -10.59
C HIS A 253 4.75 14.04 -10.18
N ILE A 254 5.18 15.30 -10.08
CA ILE A 254 6.58 15.69 -9.88
C ILE A 254 6.65 16.69 -8.72
N GLN A 255 7.50 16.40 -7.75
CA GLN A 255 7.71 17.22 -6.56
C GLN A 255 9.19 17.22 -6.14
N GLN A 256 9.52 18.10 -5.19
CA GLN A 256 10.86 18.08 -4.58
C GLN A 256 11.10 16.75 -3.86
N ALA A 257 12.35 16.30 -3.84
CA ALA A 257 12.72 15.16 -3.00
C ALA A 257 12.42 15.49 -1.53
N ASN A 258 11.86 14.51 -0.82
CA ASN A 258 11.76 14.52 0.63
C ASN A 258 12.93 13.73 1.25
N SER A 259 13.01 13.71 2.57
CA SER A 259 14.07 12.99 3.30
C SER A 259 14.13 11.50 2.95
N ILE A 260 12.99 10.87 2.70
CA ILE A 260 12.91 9.44 2.31
C ILE A 260 13.58 9.22 0.95
N ALA A 261 13.28 10.06 -0.05
CA ALA A 261 13.91 9.97 -1.36
C ALA A 261 15.43 10.19 -1.30
N GLU A 262 15.90 11.13 -0.47
CA GLU A 262 17.34 11.38 -0.26
C GLU A 262 18.05 10.22 0.43
N GLN A 263 17.40 9.53 1.37
CA GLN A 263 17.94 8.34 2.01
C GLN A 263 18.06 7.17 1.03
N LEU A 264 17.05 6.95 0.19
CA LEU A 264 17.03 5.86 -0.79
C LEU A 264 17.93 6.12 -2.00
N LEU A 265 18.12 7.39 -2.37
CA LEU A 265 19.03 7.84 -3.42
C LEU A 265 19.78 9.09 -2.94
N PRO A 266 21.03 8.94 -2.43
CA PRO A 266 21.83 10.07 -1.98
C PRO A 266 21.98 11.15 -3.06
N GLY A 267 21.62 12.39 -2.70
CA GLY A 267 21.60 13.51 -3.63
C GLY A 267 20.36 13.59 -4.52
N ALA A 268 19.30 12.83 -4.21
CA ALA A 268 17.99 13.03 -4.83
C ALA A 268 17.53 14.48 -4.67
N ARG A 269 17.01 15.05 -5.75
CA ARG A 269 16.43 16.40 -5.78
C ARG A 269 14.98 16.39 -6.21
N THR A 270 14.53 15.31 -6.85
CA THR A 270 13.15 15.13 -7.28
C THR A 270 12.63 13.78 -6.84
N LEU A 271 11.38 13.77 -6.37
CA LEU A 271 10.54 12.60 -6.23
C LEU A 271 9.41 12.74 -7.25
N PHE A 272 9.13 11.69 -8.03
CA PHE A 272 8.05 11.71 -8.99
C PHE A 272 7.33 10.36 -9.06
N PHE A 273 6.06 10.40 -9.46
CA PHE A 273 5.18 9.25 -9.59
C PHE A 273 4.68 9.15 -11.03
N ILE A 274 4.66 7.93 -11.56
CA ILE A 274 4.13 7.58 -12.87
C ILE A 274 2.90 6.72 -12.64
N TYR A 275 1.71 7.21 -12.99
CA TYR A 275 0.48 6.43 -13.05
C TYR A 275 0.17 6.13 -14.51
N TYR A 276 0.01 4.85 -14.84
CA TYR A 276 0.01 4.38 -16.21
C TYR A 276 -1.10 3.36 -16.48
N GLN A 277 -1.47 3.19 -17.75
CA GLN A 277 -2.37 2.11 -18.14
C GLN A 277 -1.57 0.80 -18.20
N PRO A 278 -2.07 -0.31 -17.62
CA PRO A 278 -1.40 -1.59 -17.77
C PRO A 278 -1.24 -1.96 -19.26
N GLY A 279 -0.11 -2.56 -19.61
CA GLY A 279 0.08 -3.14 -20.94
C GLY A 279 -0.96 -4.26 -21.15
N GLY A 280 -1.67 -4.21 -22.28
CA GLY A 280 -2.64 -5.24 -22.66
C GLY A 280 -2.01 -6.55 -23.09
#